data_AF-A0A534RQ21-F1
#
_entry.id   AF-A0A534RQ21-F1
#
_cell.length_a   1.000
_cell.length_b   1.000
_cell.length_c   1.000
_cell.angle_alpha   90.00
_cell.angle_beta   90.00
_cell.angle_gamma   90.00
#
_symmetry.space_group_name_H-M   'P 1'
#
loop_
_entity.id
_entity.type
_entity.pdbx_description
1 polymer ?
#
loop_
_entity_poly.entity_id
_entity_poly.type
_entity_poly.pdbx_seq_one_letter_code
_entity_poly.pdbx_strand_id
1 'polypeptide(L)'
;DAQLSEAPTVKRGSELFDKIGCVTCHVRTLRTAPAGTKINGETFPIPAALGDKTFHPFGDFLLHDVGTGDGIVMAMQEHYGRNAYQVTWEELRLERFHGAANKVRTAPLWGVRLRPRLMHDGASLTLRGAIVRHRGEASRVTRRFEGLRPGEQKAIVEFLKSL
;
A
#
# COMPACT_ATOMS: atom_id res chain seq x y z
N ASP A 1 -4.94 20.22 -11.12
CA ASP A 1 -4.22 19.24 -10.27
C ASP A 1 -2.70 19.36 -10.25
N ALA A 2 -1.99 19.62 -11.37
CA ALA A 2 -0.52 19.79 -11.37
C ALA A 2 0.01 20.94 -10.45
N GLN A 3 -0.77 22.03 -10.28
CA GLN A 3 -0.40 23.14 -9.39
C GLN A 3 -0.38 22.78 -7.91
N LEU A 4 -1.17 21.77 -7.47
CA LEU A 4 -1.16 21.31 -6.07
C LEU A 4 0.07 20.44 -5.79
N SER A 5 0.57 19.68 -6.77
CA SER A 5 1.74 18.83 -6.60
C SER A 5 3.08 19.57 -6.54
N GLU A 6 3.15 20.82 -7.04
CA GLU A 6 4.39 21.59 -7.13
C GLU A 6 4.65 22.51 -5.93
N ALA A 7 3.67 22.70 -5.05
CA ALA A 7 3.85 23.55 -3.87
C ALA A 7 5.05 23.06 -3.01
N PRO A 8 5.92 23.95 -2.50
CA PRO A 8 7.11 23.56 -1.74
C PRO A 8 6.79 22.62 -0.56
N THR A 9 5.63 22.82 0.09
CA THR A 9 5.15 21.99 1.19
C THR A 9 4.80 20.57 0.73
N VAL A 10 4.20 20.42 -0.46
CA VAL A 10 3.85 19.12 -1.04
C VAL A 10 5.10 18.36 -1.49
N LYS A 11 6.05 19.05 -2.13
CA LYS A 11 7.37 18.46 -2.44
C LYS A 11 8.09 17.98 -1.19
N ARG A 12 8.12 18.80 -0.13
CA ARG A 12 8.69 18.42 1.17
C ARG A 12 7.97 17.21 1.78
N GLY A 13 6.65 17.17 1.69
CA GLY A 13 5.85 16.03 2.13
C GLY A 13 6.18 14.74 1.40
N SER A 14 6.35 14.81 0.07
CA SER A 14 6.76 13.68 -0.77
C SER A 14 8.15 13.17 -0.39
N GLU A 15 9.12 14.05 -0.18
CA GLU A 15 10.47 13.65 0.27
C GLU A 15 10.44 12.99 1.65
N LEU A 16 9.67 13.56 2.58
CA LEU A 16 9.51 12.99 3.92
C LEU A 16 8.84 11.62 3.89
N PHE A 17 7.83 11.43 3.03
CA PHE A 17 7.14 10.16 2.83
C PHE A 17 8.13 9.03 2.50
N ASP A 18 9.09 9.29 1.60
CA ASP A 18 10.14 8.33 1.27
C ASP A 18 11.10 8.16 2.45
N LYS A 19 11.57 9.29 3.02
CA LYS A 19 12.59 9.31 4.07
C LYS A 19 12.16 8.54 5.32
N ILE A 20 10.90 8.65 5.73
CA ILE A 20 10.42 7.95 6.94
C ILE A 20 10.09 6.48 6.68
N GLY A 21 9.90 6.09 5.42
CA GLY A 21 9.68 4.72 4.99
C GLY A 21 8.24 4.37 4.60
N CYS A 22 7.35 5.34 4.36
CA CYS A 22 6.00 5.04 3.89
C CYS A 22 6.01 4.28 2.55
N VAL A 23 7.00 4.59 1.70
CA VAL A 23 7.19 3.98 0.37
C VAL A 23 7.52 2.49 0.41
N THR A 24 7.84 1.92 1.59
CA THR A 24 8.08 0.48 1.72
C THR A 24 6.86 -0.35 1.35
N CYS A 25 5.64 0.10 1.71
CA CYS A 25 4.40 -0.57 1.32
C CYS A 25 3.60 0.28 0.31
N HIS A 26 3.63 1.61 0.47
CA HIS A 26 2.98 2.53 -0.46
C HIS A 26 3.87 2.88 -1.65
N VAL A 27 4.21 1.84 -2.43
CA VAL A 27 5.14 1.92 -3.57
C VAL A 27 4.60 2.87 -4.64
N ARG A 28 5.38 3.91 -4.96
CA ARG A 28 4.96 5.02 -5.83
C ARG A 28 4.51 4.59 -7.20
N THR A 29 5.25 3.66 -7.79
CA THR A 29 5.16 3.33 -9.21
C THR A 29 5.23 1.83 -9.40
N LEU A 30 4.30 1.31 -10.18
CA LEU A 30 4.34 -0.06 -10.67
C LEU A 30 4.31 -0.03 -12.19
N ARG A 31 4.84 -1.10 -12.79
CA ARG A 31 4.77 -1.33 -14.24
C ARG A 31 4.11 -2.68 -14.48
N THR A 32 3.09 -2.71 -15.32
CA THR A 32 2.47 -3.98 -15.73
C THR A 32 3.45 -4.82 -16.53
N ALA A 33 3.26 -6.14 -16.51
CA ALA A 33 4.07 -7.05 -17.30
C ALA A 33 3.99 -6.70 -18.81
N PRO A 34 5.02 -7.06 -19.61
CA PRO A 34 5.04 -6.72 -21.03
C PRO A 34 3.83 -7.25 -21.80
N ALA A 35 3.46 -6.53 -22.86
CA ALA A 35 2.44 -7.02 -23.78
C ALA A 35 2.83 -8.41 -24.34
N GLY A 36 1.86 -9.32 -24.45
CA GLY A 36 2.10 -10.71 -24.85
C GLY A 36 2.55 -11.64 -23.71
N THR A 37 2.87 -11.13 -22.51
CA THR A 37 3.09 -11.98 -21.34
C THR A 37 1.85 -12.82 -21.10
N LYS A 38 1.99 -14.15 -21.02
CA LYS A 38 0.85 -15.04 -20.79
C LYS A 38 0.55 -15.17 -19.29
N ILE A 39 -0.70 -14.94 -18.92
CA ILE A 39 -1.23 -15.09 -17.55
C ILE A 39 -2.39 -16.10 -17.56
N ASN A 40 -2.96 -16.39 -16.37
CA ASN A 40 -4.07 -17.33 -16.19
C ASN A 40 -3.81 -18.72 -16.78
N GLY A 41 -2.72 -19.37 -16.35
CA GLY A 41 -2.34 -20.69 -16.88
C GLY A 41 -1.95 -20.67 -18.36
N GLU A 42 -1.31 -19.58 -18.80
CA GLU A 42 -0.87 -19.33 -20.18
C GLU A 42 -2.00 -19.13 -21.21
N THR A 43 -3.25 -19.01 -20.76
CA THR A 43 -4.43 -18.89 -21.65
C THR A 43 -4.73 -17.46 -22.09
N PHE A 44 -4.20 -16.46 -21.39
CA PHE A 44 -4.49 -15.06 -21.66
C PHE A 44 -3.20 -14.26 -21.90
N PRO A 45 -2.90 -13.84 -23.13
CA PRO A 45 -1.82 -12.90 -23.39
C PRO A 45 -2.26 -11.48 -23.00
N ILE A 46 -1.43 -10.77 -22.23
CA ILE A 46 -1.71 -9.37 -21.89
C ILE A 46 -1.77 -8.53 -23.18
N PRO A 47 -2.89 -7.84 -23.47
CA PRO A 47 -3.00 -7.03 -24.68
C PRO A 47 -2.11 -5.78 -24.61
N ALA A 48 -1.74 -5.22 -25.76
CA ALA A 48 -0.91 -4.00 -25.83
C ALA A 48 -1.52 -2.79 -25.07
N ALA A 49 -2.84 -2.77 -24.91
CA ALA A 49 -3.54 -1.76 -24.10
C ALA A 49 -3.21 -1.85 -22.61
N LEU A 50 -2.85 -3.03 -22.09
CA LEU A 50 -2.57 -3.28 -20.68
C LEU A 50 -1.09 -3.60 -20.40
N GLY A 51 -0.32 -3.97 -21.41
CA GLY A 51 1.10 -4.29 -21.29
C GLY A 51 1.99 -3.05 -21.23
N ASP A 52 3.11 -3.17 -20.49
CA ASP A 52 4.14 -2.14 -20.38
C ASP A 52 3.63 -0.78 -19.87
N LYS A 53 2.59 -0.79 -19.04
CA LYS A 53 1.99 0.43 -18.50
C LYS A 53 2.62 0.76 -17.16
N THR A 54 3.27 1.91 -17.10
CA THR A 54 3.69 2.53 -15.85
C THR A 54 2.51 3.29 -15.26
N PHE A 55 2.21 3.05 -13.99
CA PHE A 55 1.16 3.74 -13.26
C PHE A 55 1.59 4.01 -11.82
N HIS A 56 0.88 4.91 -11.13
CA HIS A 56 1.30 5.44 -9.84
C HIS A 56 0.28 5.16 -8.73
N PRO A 57 0.19 3.92 -8.22
CA PRO A 57 -0.81 3.54 -7.24
C PRO A 57 -0.48 4.00 -5.82
N PHE A 58 0.80 4.23 -5.51
CA PHE A 58 1.25 4.44 -4.13
C PHE A 58 0.79 3.28 -3.22
N GLY A 59 1.03 2.06 -3.69
CA GLY A 59 0.61 0.80 -3.06
C GLY A 59 1.29 -0.39 -3.75
N ASP A 60 1.66 -1.40 -2.98
CA ASP A 60 2.23 -2.66 -3.48
C ASP A 60 1.18 -3.76 -3.71
N PHE A 61 -0.06 -3.54 -3.24
CA PHE A 61 -1.16 -4.50 -3.28
C PHE A 61 -0.88 -5.81 -2.53
N LEU A 62 0.11 -5.84 -1.63
CA LEU A 62 0.42 -7.00 -0.80
C LEU A 62 -0.33 -6.95 0.53
N LEU A 63 -0.33 -8.09 1.25
CA LEU A 63 -0.95 -8.25 2.56
C LEU A 63 0.06 -7.93 3.68
N HIS A 64 -0.31 -7.00 4.57
CA HIS A 64 0.52 -6.55 5.68
C HIS A 64 -0.24 -6.52 7.00
N ASP A 65 0.44 -6.90 8.09
CA ASP A 65 -0.06 -6.64 9.44
C ASP A 65 0.30 -5.21 9.87
N VAL A 66 -0.69 -4.32 9.78
CA VAL A 66 -0.59 -2.93 10.28
C VAL A 66 -1.33 -2.74 11.62
N GLY A 67 -1.61 -3.84 12.33
CA GLY A 67 -2.32 -3.89 13.61
C GLY A 67 -3.78 -3.47 13.56
N THR A 68 -4.39 -3.52 12.37
CA THR A 68 -5.82 -3.30 12.16
C THR A 68 -6.37 -4.49 11.38
N GLY A 69 -6.13 -5.72 11.84
CA GLY A 69 -6.79 -6.88 11.27
C GLY A 69 -8.27 -6.93 11.64
N ASP A 70 -9.08 -7.59 10.83
CA ASP A 70 -10.49 -7.90 11.11
C ASP A 70 -10.68 -9.31 11.70
N GLY A 71 -9.60 -10.09 11.84
CA GLY A 71 -9.64 -11.46 12.36
C GLY A 71 -10.07 -12.49 11.31
N ILE A 72 -10.27 -12.08 10.05
CA ILE A 72 -10.69 -12.96 8.97
C ILE A 72 -9.45 -13.58 8.33
N VAL A 73 -9.33 -14.90 8.45
CA VAL A 73 -8.21 -15.64 7.87
C VAL A 73 -8.30 -15.64 6.33
N MET A 74 -7.20 -15.26 5.69
CA MET A 74 -7.00 -15.44 4.25
C MET A 74 -6.29 -16.77 3.99
N ALA A 75 -7.00 -17.72 3.38
CA ALA A 75 -6.54 -19.10 3.23
C ALA A 75 -5.30 -19.28 2.31
N MET A 76 -5.02 -18.31 1.44
CA MET A 76 -3.81 -18.26 0.61
C MET A 76 -3.26 -16.84 0.63
N GLN A 77 -1.98 -16.67 0.98
CA GLN A 77 -1.33 -15.38 0.84
C GLN A 77 -1.07 -15.15 -0.67
N GLU A 78 -1.57 -14.04 -1.21
CA GLU A 78 -1.48 -13.77 -2.65
C GLU A 78 -0.03 -13.82 -3.15
N HIS A 79 0.26 -14.78 -4.03
CA HIS A 79 1.53 -14.91 -4.74
C HIS A 79 1.27 -14.98 -6.24
N TYR A 80 2.20 -14.46 -7.04
CA TYR A 80 2.08 -14.43 -8.51
C TYR A 80 3.00 -15.47 -9.18
N GLY A 81 2.57 -16.02 -10.31
CA GLY A 81 3.37 -16.90 -11.17
C GLY A 81 3.50 -18.35 -10.67
N ARG A 82 4.50 -19.09 -11.17
CA ARG A 82 4.71 -20.52 -10.83
C ARG A 82 5.01 -20.74 -9.34
N ASN A 83 5.50 -19.71 -8.65
CA ASN A 83 5.78 -19.77 -7.23
C ASN A 83 4.51 -19.89 -6.38
N ALA A 84 3.35 -19.40 -6.85
CA ALA A 84 2.08 -19.52 -6.13
C ALA A 84 1.69 -20.97 -5.80
N TYR A 85 2.12 -21.93 -6.63
CA TYR A 85 1.88 -23.36 -6.42
C TYR A 85 2.97 -24.07 -5.62
N GLN A 86 4.15 -23.46 -5.45
CA GLN A 86 5.28 -24.04 -4.72
C GLN A 86 5.24 -23.76 -3.21
N VAL A 87 4.46 -22.77 -2.75
CA VAL A 87 4.33 -22.35 -1.34
C VAL A 87 3.14 -22.97 -0.58
N THR A 88 2.28 -23.75 -1.25
CA THR A 88 0.99 -24.20 -0.69
C THR A 88 1.11 -24.95 0.62
N TRP A 89 2.13 -25.79 0.83
CA TRP A 89 2.23 -26.57 2.07
C TRP A 89 2.78 -25.81 3.28
N GLU A 90 3.67 -24.83 3.08
CA GLU A 90 4.17 -24.00 4.20
C GLU A 90 3.14 -22.97 4.66
N GLU A 91 2.34 -22.43 3.73
CA GLU A 91 1.28 -21.46 4.04
C GLU A 91 0.03 -22.12 4.66
N LEU A 92 -0.21 -23.42 4.39
CA LEU A 92 -1.27 -24.22 5.04
C LEU A 92 -0.92 -24.68 6.47
N ARG A 93 0.23 -24.29 7.02
CA ARG A 93 0.51 -24.50 8.45
C ARG A 93 -0.45 -23.64 9.28
N LEU A 94 -1.07 -24.24 10.30
CA LEU A 94 -2.01 -23.58 11.23
C LEU A 94 -1.51 -22.20 11.71
N GLU A 95 -0.23 -22.09 12.08
CA GLU A 95 0.36 -20.83 12.53
C GLU A 95 0.34 -19.72 11.46
N ARG A 96 0.69 -20.05 10.22
CA ARG A 96 0.71 -19.12 9.08
C ARG A 96 -0.71 -18.74 8.65
N PHE A 97 -1.60 -19.74 8.67
CA PHE A 97 -3.02 -19.58 8.41
C PHE A 97 -3.65 -18.58 9.41
N HIS A 98 -3.43 -18.75 10.71
CA HIS A 98 -3.91 -17.80 11.71
C HIS A 98 -3.24 -16.42 11.63
N GLY A 99 -1.95 -16.36 11.26
CA GLY A 99 -1.24 -15.10 11.09
C GLY A 99 -1.79 -14.20 9.98
N ALA A 100 -2.47 -14.77 8.98
CA ALA A 100 -3.10 -14.00 7.91
C ALA A 100 -4.32 -13.19 8.38
N ALA A 101 -4.94 -13.56 9.52
CA ALA A 101 -6.11 -12.88 10.08
C ALA A 101 -5.86 -11.41 10.46
N ASN A 102 -4.59 -11.05 10.67
CA ASN A 102 -4.20 -9.70 11.02
C ASN A 102 -3.74 -8.86 9.83
N LYS A 103 -3.72 -9.44 8.62
CA LYS A 103 -3.18 -8.79 7.45
C LYS A 103 -4.27 -8.18 6.60
N VAL A 104 -4.01 -6.97 6.11
CA VAL A 104 -4.87 -6.25 5.18
C VAL A 104 -4.09 -5.87 3.93
N ARG A 105 -4.78 -5.81 2.78
CA ARG A 105 -4.14 -5.41 1.52
C ARG A 105 -3.83 -3.91 1.54
N THR A 106 -2.62 -3.53 1.17
CA THR A 106 -2.27 -2.11 0.99
C THR A 106 -3.14 -1.49 -0.10
N ALA A 107 -4.02 -0.56 0.29
CA ALA A 107 -4.83 0.19 -0.66
C ALA A 107 -3.97 1.23 -1.42
N PRO A 108 -4.24 1.48 -2.72
CA PRO A 108 -3.56 2.54 -3.45
C PRO A 108 -3.95 3.91 -2.88
N LEU A 109 -2.99 4.84 -2.80
CA LEU A 109 -3.23 6.19 -2.30
C LEU A 109 -3.62 7.20 -3.39
N TRP A 110 -3.69 6.79 -4.67
CA TRP A 110 -4.30 7.64 -5.69
C TRP A 110 -5.72 8.05 -5.27
N GLY A 111 -6.06 9.31 -5.44
CA GLY A 111 -7.36 9.85 -5.04
C GLY A 111 -7.72 9.67 -3.55
N VAL A 112 -6.76 9.42 -2.65
CA VAL A 112 -7.04 9.21 -1.21
C VAL A 112 -7.71 10.44 -0.59
N ARG A 113 -7.47 11.63 -1.15
CA ARG A 113 -8.14 12.88 -0.76
C ARG A 113 -9.66 12.84 -0.86
N LEU A 114 -10.22 11.98 -1.71
CA LEU A 114 -11.65 11.84 -1.96
C LEU A 114 -12.30 10.79 -1.03
N ARG A 115 -11.52 10.16 -0.13
CA ARG A 115 -12.02 9.11 0.77
C ARG A 115 -12.37 9.70 2.14
N PRO A 116 -13.67 9.72 2.53
CA PRO A 116 -14.10 10.30 3.82
C PRO A 116 -13.85 9.38 5.02
N ARG A 117 -13.61 8.09 4.77
CA ARG A 117 -13.31 7.06 5.77
C ARG A 117 -12.10 6.27 5.29
N LEU A 118 -11.14 6.07 6.18
CA LEU A 118 -9.84 5.48 5.90
C LEU A 118 -9.60 4.23 6.75
N MET A 119 -8.59 3.45 6.37
CA MET A 119 -8.35 2.08 6.82
C MET A 119 -9.46 1.13 6.35
N HIS A 120 -9.26 -0.18 6.52
CA HIS A 120 -10.24 -1.19 6.12
C HIS A 120 -11.56 -1.09 6.92
N ASP A 121 -11.47 -0.67 8.19
CA ASP A 121 -12.61 -0.52 9.11
C ASP A 121 -13.36 0.81 8.99
N GLY A 122 -12.85 1.77 8.19
CA GLY A 122 -13.46 3.08 8.02
C GLY A 122 -13.56 3.93 9.29
N ALA A 123 -12.82 3.59 10.36
CA ALA A 123 -12.85 4.31 11.64
C ALA A 123 -11.94 5.55 11.66
N SER A 124 -11.03 5.69 10.70
CA SER A 124 -10.17 6.87 10.56
C SER A 124 -10.82 7.94 9.70
N LEU A 125 -11.11 9.11 10.27
CA LEU A 125 -11.73 10.24 9.56
C LEU A 125 -10.74 11.29 9.05
N THR A 126 -9.44 11.12 9.33
CA THR A 126 -8.39 12.01 8.86
C THR A 126 -7.16 11.22 8.42
N LEU A 127 -6.41 11.74 7.45
CA LEU A 127 -5.15 11.13 7.00
C LEU A 127 -4.15 10.97 8.14
N ARG A 128 -4.01 11.99 9.00
CA ARG A 128 -3.16 11.89 10.20
C ARG A 128 -3.66 10.79 11.13
N GLY A 129 -4.97 10.72 11.38
CA GLY A 129 -5.60 9.67 12.20
C GLY A 129 -5.34 8.27 11.66
N ALA A 130 -5.39 8.09 10.33
CA ALA A 130 -5.03 6.83 9.69
C ALA A 130 -3.54 6.50 9.89
N ILE A 131 -2.63 7.46 9.64
CA ILE A 131 -1.18 7.26 9.81
C ILE A 131 -0.87 6.80 11.25
N VAL A 132 -1.36 7.52 12.26
CA VAL A 132 -1.04 7.20 13.67
C VAL A 132 -1.73 5.93 14.18
N ARG A 133 -2.60 5.28 13.40
CA ARG A 133 -3.18 3.97 13.73
C ARG A 133 -2.40 2.79 13.17
N HIS A 134 -1.46 3.02 12.25
CA HIS A 134 -0.59 1.96 11.75
C HIS A 134 0.31 1.42 12.88
N ARG A 135 0.27 0.11 13.10
CA ARG A 135 1.07 -0.66 14.07
C ARG A 135 1.72 -1.83 13.34
N GLY A 136 2.00 -2.94 14.04
CA GLY A 136 2.62 -4.14 13.45
C GLY A 136 3.89 -3.81 12.67
N GLU A 137 3.95 -4.28 11.42
CA GLU A 137 5.04 -4.06 10.47
C GLU A 137 5.32 -2.56 10.24
N ALA A 138 4.29 -1.72 10.29
CA ALA A 138 4.40 -0.27 10.07
C ALA A 138 4.84 0.52 11.32
N SER A 139 4.93 -0.10 12.50
CA SER A 139 5.18 0.61 13.78
C SER A 139 6.41 1.51 13.76
N ARG A 140 7.49 1.08 13.09
CA ARG A 140 8.73 1.88 12.97
C ARG A 140 8.50 3.16 12.16
N VAL A 141 7.73 3.07 11.07
CA VAL A 141 7.39 4.21 10.21
C VAL A 141 6.45 5.16 10.97
N THR A 142 5.46 4.62 11.68
CA THR A 142 4.54 5.41 12.50
C THR A 142 5.28 6.22 13.57
N ARG A 143 6.21 5.60 14.32
CA ARG A 143 7.03 6.32 15.32
C ARG A 143 7.88 7.42 14.71
N ARG A 144 8.42 7.20 13.51
CA ARG A 144 9.18 8.23 12.78
C ARG A 144 8.27 9.41 12.42
N PHE A 145 7.06 9.15 11.95
CA PHE A 145 6.06 10.19 11.66
C PHE A 145 5.72 10.99 12.93
N GLU A 146 5.44 10.31 14.05
CA GLU A 146 5.12 10.95 15.32
C GLU A 146 6.28 11.81 15.84
N GLY A 147 7.53 11.41 15.59
CA GLY A 147 8.74 12.18 15.92
C GLY A 147 9.05 13.36 14.99
N LEU A 148 8.32 13.54 13.89
CA LEU A 148 8.49 14.70 13.01
C LEU A 148 7.94 15.97 13.66
N ARG A 149 8.49 17.13 13.28
CA ARG A 149 7.94 18.43 13.70
C ARG A 149 6.51 18.58 13.17
N PRO A 150 5.64 19.37 13.84
CA PRO A 150 4.26 19.55 13.38
C PRO A 150 4.12 20.02 11.92
N GLY A 151 5.02 20.89 11.46
CA GLY A 151 5.06 21.35 10.07
C GLY A 151 5.43 20.24 9.07
N GLU A 152 6.27 19.28 9.47
CA GLU A 152 6.66 18.14 8.65
C GLU A 152 5.56 17.08 8.58
N GLN A 153 4.87 16.82 9.71
CA GLN A 153 3.65 15.99 9.70
C GLN A 153 2.59 16.58 8.78
N LYS A 154 2.37 17.90 8.84
CA LYS A 154 1.46 18.62 7.94
C LYS A 154 1.90 18.49 6.49
N ALA A 155 3.20 18.62 6.19
CA ALA A 155 3.71 18.48 4.83
C ALA A 155 3.37 17.12 4.22
N ILE A 156 3.53 16.02 4.97
CA ILE A 156 3.12 14.68 4.51
C ILE A 156 1.62 14.62 4.25
N VAL A 157 0.79 15.18 5.14
CA VAL A 157 -0.67 15.22 4.95
C VAL A 157 -1.06 16.01 3.70
N GLU A 158 -0.42 17.16 3.43
CA GLU A 158 -0.66 17.93 2.21
C GLU A 158 -0.19 17.18 0.95
N PHE A 159 0.91 16.44 1.03
CA PHE A 159 1.31 15.53 -0.06
C PHE A 159 0.24 14.47 -0.32
N LEU A 160 -0.27 13.80 0.71
CA LEU A 160 -1.35 12.81 0.55
C LEU A 160 -2.64 13.42 -0.01
N LYS A 161 -2.96 14.67 0.31
CA LYS A 161 -4.10 15.39 -0.30
C LYS A 161 -3.88 15.76 -1.76
N SER A 162 -2.64 15.76 -2.23
CA SER A 162 -2.33 15.99 -3.65
C SER A 162 -2.48 14.72 -4.50
N LEU A 163 -2.58 13.54 -3.87
CA LEU A 163 -2.75 12.25 -4.53
C LEU A 163 -4.21 12.00 -4.96
#